data_AF-A0A238FRE4-F1
#
_entry.id   AF-A0A238FRE4-F1
#
_cell.length_a   1.000
_cell.length_b   1.000
_cell.length_c   1.000
_cell.angle_alpha   90.00
_cell.angle_beta   90.00
_cell.angle_gamma   90.00
#
_symmetry.space_group_name_H-M   'P 1'
#
loop_
_entity.id
_entity.type
_entity.pdbx_description
1 polymer ?
#
loop_
_entity_poly.entity_id
_entity_poly.type
_entity_poly.pdbx_seq_one_letter_code
_entity_poly.pdbx_strand_id
1 'polypeptide(L)'
;MSTKQLAPTPKTFHIGGIPVHVYGLSSRLLRTSSRGEADRAEGVTVLFFLHGRFGHSLEPRYVRPIQSFLDTAERVGKKLAVVAFDQRNHGQRTVDKDRNKGWKDDRNKGGPLDNESHAGDMMAIQQPRITLGIPIVGSPDMRTLLTARAKSIDLAIEAPHFPSRLLELWQRLDPVHAPSEAYERKRILILSGADDELVNYVKGGTEDFVATRLNNAVGQDGCVHVWVQENTGHTYSERMIGRTCQFLVEEGWGLSEAAAESSDSSVRGKSLT
;
A
#
# COMPACT_ATOMS: atom_id res chain seq x y z
N MET A 1 -28.31 -17.71 12.36
CA MET A 1 -27.98 -17.96 10.93
C MET A 1 -26.87 -17.00 10.55
N SER A 2 -25.67 -17.50 10.25
CA SER A 2 -24.54 -16.65 9.86
C SER A 2 -24.86 -16.04 8.50
N THR A 3 -25.20 -14.75 8.47
CA THR A 3 -25.27 -13.98 7.23
C THR A 3 -23.87 -13.97 6.65
N LYS A 4 -23.62 -14.80 5.61
CA LYS A 4 -22.43 -14.65 4.77
C LYS A 4 -22.43 -13.22 4.25
N GLN A 5 -21.60 -12.36 4.86
CA GLN A 5 -21.37 -11.02 4.38
C GLN A 5 -20.81 -11.16 2.96
N LEU A 6 -21.57 -10.70 1.97
CA LEU A 6 -21.15 -10.73 0.58
C LEU A 6 -19.87 -9.89 0.46
N ALA A 7 -18.88 -10.43 -0.23
CA ALA A 7 -17.64 -9.73 -0.52
C ALA A 7 -17.93 -8.32 -1.10
N PRO A 8 -17.14 -7.30 -0.73
CA PRO A 8 -17.39 -5.95 -1.19
C PRO A 8 -17.18 -5.90 -2.70
N THR A 9 -18.21 -5.47 -3.42
CA THR A 9 -18.17 -5.34 -4.88
C THR A 9 -17.89 -3.88 -5.24
N PRO A 10 -16.86 -3.59 -6.05
CA PRO A 10 -16.55 -2.22 -6.43
C PRO A 10 -17.50 -1.72 -7.53
N LYS A 11 -17.65 -0.41 -7.61
CA LYS A 11 -18.14 0.26 -8.82
C LYS A 11 -16.95 0.67 -9.68
N THR A 12 -16.97 0.31 -10.97
CA THR A 12 -15.91 0.68 -11.91
C THR A 12 -16.24 2.01 -12.60
N PHE A 13 -15.26 2.89 -12.65
CA PHE A 13 -15.25 4.13 -13.42
C PHE A 13 -14.11 4.08 -14.43
N HIS A 14 -14.22 4.83 -15.53
CA HIS A 14 -13.14 4.98 -16.51
C HIS A 14 -12.67 6.43 -16.47
N ILE A 15 -11.47 6.66 -15.93
CA ILE A 15 -10.91 8.00 -15.75
C ILE A 15 -9.65 8.10 -16.60
N GLY A 16 -9.67 8.94 -17.64
CA GLY A 16 -8.52 9.11 -18.54
C GLY A 16 -8.09 7.79 -19.22
N GLY A 17 -9.03 6.89 -19.49
CA GLY A 17 -8.74 5.57 -20.07
C GLY A 17 -8.26 4.51 -19.07
N ILE A 18 -8.21 4.83 -17.77
CA ILE A 18 -7.84 3.89 -16.70
C ILE A 18 -9.12 3.37 -16.03
N PRO A 19 -9.34 2.03 -15.99
CA PRO A 19 -10.35 1.43 -15.13
C PRO A 19 -9.99 1.66 -13.65
N VAL A 20 -10.90 2.29 -12.93
CA VAL A 20 -10.77 2.63 -11.51
C VAL A 20 -11.92 1.98 -10.75
N HIS A 21 -11.58 1.11 -9.80
CA HIS A 21 -12.53 0.38 -8.97
C HIS A 21 -12.67 1.08 -7.62
N VAL A 22 -13.89 1.49 -7.29
CA VAL A 22 -14.19 2.20 -6.04
C VAL A 22 -15.10 1.33 -5.17
N TYR A 23 -14.59 0.93 -4.02
CA TYR A 23 -15.30 0.19 -3.00
C TYR A 23 -15.89 1.13 -1.94
N GLY A 24 -16.91 0.65 -1.21
CA GLY A 24 -17.53 1.39 -0.11
C GLY A 24 -18.68 2.33 -0.50
N LEU A 25 -18.90 2.61 -1.79
CA LEU A 25 -19.94 3.55 -2.26
C LEU A 25 -21.38 3.16 -1.89
N SER A 26 -21.64 1.88 -1.61
CA SER A 26 -22.93 1.39 -1.14
C SER A 26 -23.17 1.65 0.35
N SER A 27 -22.12 2.04 1.10
CA SER A 27 -22.20 2.32 2.54
C SER A 27 -23.28 3.37 2.82
N ARG A 28 -24.09 3.11 3.84
CA ARG A 28 -25.13 4.06 4.27
C ARG A 28 -24.53 5.39 4.68
N LEU A 29 -23.34 5.38 5.30
CA LEU A 29 -22.59 6.57 5.72
C LEU A 29 -22.25 7.52 4.56
N LEU A 30 -22.07 6.97 3.34
CA LEU A 30 -21.83 7.78 2.13
C LEU A 30 -23.12 8.19 1.41
N ARG A 31 -24.27 7.59 1.75
CA ARG A 31 -25.56 7.83 1.08
C ARG A 31 -26.49 8.75 1.86
N THR A 32 -26.34 8.83 3.19
CA THR A 32 -27.12 9.74 4.03
C THR A 32 -26.41 11.09 4.12
N SER A 33 -26.74 12.00 3.21
CA SER A 33 -26.86 13.40 3.63
C SER A 33 -28.12 13.43 4.49
N SER A 34 -28.00 13.80 5.76
CA SER A 34 -29.18 14.10 6.57
C SER A 34 -30.05 15.09 5.78
N ARG A 35 -31.33 14.78 5.61
CA ARG A 35 -32.32 15.64 4.94
C ARG A 35 -32.20 17.07 5.49
N GLY A 36 -31.58 17.96 4.72
CA GLY A 36 -31.55 19.41 5.00
C GLY A 36 -30.50 19.91 5.98
N GLU A 37 -29.66 19.05 6.57
CA GLU A 37 -28.51 19.51 7.36
C GLU A 37 -27.24 19.38 6.52
N ALA A 38 -26.45 20.44 6.49
CA ALA A 38 -25.25 20.46 5.68
C ALA A 38 -24.26 19.41 6.23
N ASP A 39 -23.88 18.45 5.40
CA ASP A 39 -22.92 17.36 5.65
C ASP A 39 -21.47 17.87 5.87
N ARG A 40 -21.31 19.02 6.53
CA ARG A 40 -20.17 19.93 6.43
C ARG A 40 -19.01 19.61 7.36
N ALA A 41 -19.16 18.69 8.32
CA ALA A 41 -18.12 18.44 9.32
C ALA A 41 -17.30 17.16 9.07
N GLU A 42 -17.90 16.10 8.52
CA GLU A 42 -17.24 14.79 8.41
C GLU A 42 -16.94 14.46 6.95
N GLY A 43 -15.75 14.90 6.51
CA GLY A 43 -15.24 14.65 5.15
C GLY A 43 -15.12 13.15 4.83
N VAL A 44 -14.96 12.85 3.54
CA VAL A 44 -14.77 11.46 3.06
C VAL A 44 -13.28 11.13 3.04
N THR A 45 -12.90 10.01 3.65
CA THR A 45 -11.56 9.44 3.53
C THR A 45 -11.47 8.63 2.24
N VAL A 46 -10.44 8.90 1.43
CA VAL A 46 -10.15 8.14 0.21
C VAL A 46 -8.82 7.40 0.40
N LEU A 47 -8.89 6.07 0.40
CA LEU A 47 -7.73 5.20 0.50
C LEU A 47 -7.38 4.64 -0.88
N PHE A 48 -6.20 4.95 -1.40
CA PHE A 48 -5.69 4.31 -2.61
C PHE A 48 -5.01 2.98 -2.26
N PHE A 49 -5.56 1.88 -2.75
CA PHE A 49 -5.05 0.52 -2.50
C PHE A 49 -4.45 -0.06 -3.78
N LEU A 50 -3.12 -0.19 -3.81
CA LEU A 50 -2.37 -0.57 -5.01
C LEU A 50 -1.80 -1.98 -4.86
N HIS A 51 -2.03 -2.80 -5.88
CA HIS A 51 -1.58 -4.19 -5.90
C HIS A 51 -0.06 -4.29 -6.13
N GLY A 52 0.57 -5.39 -5.71
CA GLY A 52 1.99 -5.65 -5.98
C GLY A 52 2.24 -6.11 -7.42
N ARG A 53 3.52 -6.40 -7.73
CA ARG A 53 3.90 -6.96 -9.04
C ARG A 53 3.16 -8.27 -9.32
N PHE A 54 2.85 -8.53 -10.60
CA PHE A 54 2.02 -9.65 -11.07
C PHE A 54 0.56 -9.65 -10.60
N GLY A 55 0.14 -8.69 -9.77
CA GLY A 55 -1.24 -8.56 -9.34
C GLY A 55 -2.11 -7.78 -10.33
N HIS A 56 -3.37 -7.61 -9.93
CA HIS A 56 -4.33 -6.71 -10.58
C HIS A 56 -5.32 -6.15 -9.55
N SER A 57 -5.98 -5.04 -9.84
CA SER A 57 -6.81 -4.29 -8.89
C SER A 57 -8.09 -4.99 -8.43
N LEU A 58 -8.45 -6.10 -9.06
CA LEU A 58 -9.61 -6.94 -8.70
C LEU A 58 -9.21 -8.32 -8.14
N GLU A 59 -7.94 -8.49 -7.78
CA GLU A 59 -7.44 -9.80 -7.36
C GLU A 59 -8.14 -10.25 -6.06
N PRO A 60 -8.63 -11.51 -5.97
CA PRO A 60 -9.39 -11.98 -4.81
C PRO A 60 -8.68 -11.82 -3.47
N ARG A 61 -7.34 -11.90 -3.45
CA ARG A 61 -6.54 -11.72 -2.22
C ARG A 61 -6.67 -10.32 -1.60
N TYR A 62 -7.11 -9.32 -2.35
CA TYR A 62 -7.29 -7.94 -1.88
C TYR A 62 -8.68 -7.67 -1.31
N VAL A 63 -9.64 -8.54 -1.60
CA VAL A 63 -11.03 -8.43 -1.13
C VAL A 63 -11.07 -8.38 0.40
N ARG A 64 -10.28 -9.24 1.06
CA ARG A 64 -10.25 -9.33 2.53
C ARG A 64 -9.69 -8.07 3.21
N PRO A 65 -8.49 -7.57 2.86
CA PRO A 65 -8.01 -6.29 3.38
C PRO A 65 -9.02 -5.14 3.18
N ILE A 66 -9.58 -5.02 1.96
CA ILE A 66 -10.54 -3.95 1.64
C ILE A 66 -11.79 -4.06 2.51
N GLN A 67 -12.32 -5.27 2.69
CA GLN A 67 -13.45 -5.51 3.58
C GLN A 67 -13.13 -5.11 5.03
N SER A 68 -11.95 -5.49 5.54
CA SER A 68 -11.52 -5.11 6.89
C SER A 68 -11.41 -3.60 7.08
N PHE A 69 -10.95 -2.85 6.07
CA PHE A 69 -10.90 -1.39 6.14
C PHE A 69 -12.29 -0.77 6.16
N LEU A 70 -13.21 -1.27 5.32
CA LEU A 70 -14.59 -0.80 5.25
C LEU A 70 -15.36 -1.11 6.54
N ASP A 71 -15.24 -2.32 7.07
CA ASP A 71 -15.86 -2.72 8.34
C ASP A 71 -15.32 -1.89 9.50
N THR A 72 -14.01 -1.63 9.51
CA THR A 72 -13.38 -0.77 10.52
C THR A 72 -13.96 0.64 10.45
N ALA A 73 -14.03 1.22 9.25
CA ALA A 73 -14.61 2.55 9.04
C ALA A 73 -16.07 2.62 9.51
N GLU A 74 -16.91 1.65 9.12
CA GLU A 74 -18.31 1.59 9.52
C GLU A 74 -18.47 1.48 11.04
N ARG A 75 -17.67 0.61 11.67
CA ARG A 75 -17.65 0.44 13.13
C ARG A 75 -17.31 1.73 13.87
N VAL A 76 -16.38 2.54 13.36
CA VAL A 76 -16.00 3.82 13.99
C VAL A 76 -16.74 5.04 13.41
N GLY A 77 -17.80 4.82 12.63
CA GLY A 77 -18.65 5.88 12.07
C GLY A 77 -17.98 6.73 10.98
N LYS A 78 -16.92 6.25 10.34
CA LYS A 78 -16.15 7.02 9.34
C LYS A 78 -16.55 6.69 7.91
N LYS A 79 -16.60 7.73 7.08
CA LYS A 79 -16.86 7.64 5.64
C LYS A 79 -15.55 7.24 4.91
N LEU A 80 -15.48 6.01 4.41
CA LEU A 80 -14.32 5.50 3.67
C LEU A 80 -14.72 5.05 2.26
N ALA A 81 -13.97 5.51 1.26
CA ALA A 81 -13.93 4.96 -0.08
C ALA A 81 -12.55 4.37 -0.35
N VAL A 82 -12.48 3.13 -0.85
CA VAL A 82 -11.22 2.51 -1.25
C VAL A 82 -11.13 2.49 -2.77
N VAL A 83 -10.06 3.04 -3.32
CA VAL A 83 -9.81 3.19 -4.75
C VAL A 83 -8.67 2.27 -5.17
N ALA A 84 -8.93 1.36 -6.09
CA ALA A 84 -7.93 0.47 -6.67
C ALA A 84 -7.92 0.62 -8.19
N PHE A 85 -6.75 0.56 -8.81
CA PHE A 85 -6.58 0.54 -10.26
C PHE A 85 -5.30 -0.21 -10.61
N ASP A 86 -5.24 -0.74 -11.82
CA ASP A 86 -4.08 -1.49 -12.28
C ASP A 86 -2.88 -0.56 -12.45
N GLN A 87 -1.71 -0.99 -11.97
CA GLN A 87 -0.46 -0.29 -12.20
C GLN A 87 -0.04 -0.36 -13.68
N ARG A 88 0.98 0.41 -14.08
CA ARG A 88 1.54 0.31 -15.44
C ARG A 88 2.00 -1.12 -15.68
N ASN A 89 1.71 -1.65 -16.87
CA ASN A 89 2.08 -3.00 -17.30
C ASN A 89 1.53 -4.13 -16.40
N HIS A 90 0.39 -3.93 -15.74
CA HIS A 90 -0.24 -4.94 -14.88
C HIS A 90 -1.74 -5.05 -15.13
N GLY A 91 -2.35 -6.16 -14.69
CA GLY A 91 -3.78 -6.42 -14.85
C GLY A 91 -4.30 -6.13 -16.26
N GLN A 92 -5.36 -5.35 -16.38
CA GLN A 92 -5.97 -4.92 -17.64
C GLN A 92 -5.09 -3.95 -18.45
N ARG A 93 -4.03 -3.41 -17.84
CA ARG A 93 -3.05 -2.51 -18.47
C ARG A 93 -1.75 -3.22 -18.84
N THR A 94 -1.73 -4.56 -18.83
CA THR A 94 -0.55 -5.34 -19.20
C THR A 94 -0.23 -5.15 -20.68
N VAL A 95 1.00 -4.75 -20.98
CA VAL A 95 1.51 -4.57 -22.35
C VAL A 95 2.49 -5.70 -22.69
N ASP A 96 3.45 -5.97 -21.80
CA ASP A 96 4.42 -7.05 -21.92
C ASP A 96 4.60 -7.76 -20.56
N LYS A 97 4.05 -8.97 -20.46
CA LYS A 97 4.07 -9.77 -19.23
C LYS A 97 5.49 -10.16 -18.78
N ASP A 98 6.44 -10.27 -19.72
CA ASP A 98 7.79 -10.73 -19.41
C ASP A 98 8.59 -9.60 -18.73
N ARG A 99 8.26 -8.33 -19.02
CA ARG A 99 8.81 -7.15 -18.32
C ARG A 99 8.40 -7.04 -16.85
N ASN A 100 7.45 -7.88 -16.40
CA ASN A 100 7.12 -7.98 -14.98
C ASN A 100 7.98 -9.03 -14.25
N LYS A 101 8.76 -9.85 -14.97
CA LYS A 101 9.65 -10.84 -14.33
C LYS A 101 10.84 -10.19 -13.64
N GLY A 102 11.43 -10.93 -12.70
CA GLY A 102 12.78 -10.63 -12.22
C GLY A 102 13.83 -10.92 -13.29
N TRP A 103 15.11 -10.60 -13.02
CA TRP A 103 16.20 -10.94 -13.92
C TRP A 103 16.29 -12.44 -14.23
N LYS A 104 16.08 -13.28 -13.22
CA LYS A 104 15.96 -14.74 -13.33
C LYS A 104 14.76 -15.21 -12.54
N ASP A 105 14.01 -16.15 -13.11
CA ASP A 105 13.01 -16.98 -12.46
C ASP A 105 13.70 -18.22 -11.88
N ASP A 106 13.18 -18.76 -10.77
CA ASP A 106 13.76 -19.89 -10.04
C ASP A 106 13.90 -21.15 -10.90
N ARG A 107 13.11 -21.24 -11.97
CA ARG A 107 13.13 -22.34 -12.93
C ARG A 107 14.35 -22.36 -13.85
N ASN A 108 15.16 -21.29 -13.88
CA ASN A 108 16.27 -21.16 -14.83
C ASN A 108 17.55 -20.56 -14.21
N LYS A 109 17.96 -21.02 -13.02
CA LYS A 109 19.11 -20.45 -12.29
C LYS A 109 20.44 -20.45 -13.07
N GLY A 110 20.60 -21.31 -14.08
CA GLY A 110 21.77 -21.38 -14.97
C GLY A 110 21.59 -20.86 -16.41
N GLY A 111 20.42 -20.37 -16.78
CA GLY A 111 20.14 -19.92 -18.15
C GLY A 111 20.25 -18.40 -18.36
N PRO A 112 19.91 -17.90 -19.57
CA PRO A 112 19.88 -16.46 -19.86
C PRO A 112 18.87 -15.74 -18.97
N LEU A 113 19.00 -14.42 -18.88
CA LEU A 113 18.08 -13.58 -18.11
C LEU A 113 16.66 -13.65 -18.70
N ASP A 114 15.66 -13.81 -17.84
CA ASP A 114 14.24 -13.74 -18.21
C ASP A 114 13.80 -12.31 -18.51
N ASN A 115 14.43 -11.34 -17.86
CA ASN A 115 14.16 -9.91 -18.07
C ASN A 115 15.43 -9.07 -17.86
N GLU A 116 16.15 -8.78 -18.95
CA GLU A 116 17.35 -7.95 -18.91
C GLU A 116 17.09 -6.51 -18.41
N SER A 117 15.87 -6.00 -18.62
CA SER A 117 15.43 -4.66 -18.23
C SER A 117 14.79 -4.58 -16.85
N HIS A 118 14.84 -5.66 -16.05
CA HIS A 118 14.13 -5.77 -14.77
C HIS A 118 14.27 -4.53 -13.87
N ALA A 119 15.49 -3.98 -13.72
CA ALA A 119 15.71 -2.79 -12.93
C ALA A 119 14.93 -1.57 -13.44
N GLY A 120 14.95 -1.31 -14.75
CA GLY A 120 14.18 -0.23 -15.35
C GLY A 120 12.67 -0.45 -15.23
N ASP A 121 12.22 -1.70 -15.40
CA ASP A 121 10.80 -2.05 -15.33
C ASP A 121 10.21 -1.84 -13.92
N MET A 122 11.02 -1.87 -12.86
CA MET A 122 10.55 -1.56 -11.50
C MET A 122 10.11 -0.10 -11.32
N MET A 123 10.47 0.81 -12.23
CA MET A 123 9.95 2.16 -12.22
C MET A 123 8.43 2.22 -12.50
N ALA A 124 7.85 1.14 -13.06
CA ALA A 124 6.43 1.05 -13.34
C ALA A 124 5.54 1.12 -12.08
N ILE A 125 6.09 0.73 -10.92
CA ILE A 125 5.36 0.59 -9.65
C ILE A 125 5.59 1.71 -8.61
N GLN A 126 6.37 2.75 -8.94
CA GLN A 126 6.60 3.88 -8.03
C GLN A 126 5.42 4.88 -8.00
N GLN A 127 5.10 5.44 -6.82
CA GLN A 127 4.03 6.42 -6.59
C GLN A 127 4.39 7.53 -5.57
N PRO A 128 4.82 8.73 -6.00
CA PRO A 128 5.40 9.74 -5.10
C PRO A 128 4.39 10.71 -4.41
N ARG A 129 3.07 10.56 -4.62
CA ARG A 129 2.09 11.63 -4.30
C ARG A 129 1.21 11.39 -3.06
N ILE A 130 1.57 10.45 -2.18
CA ILE A 130 0.68 9.96 -1.12
C ILE A 130 0.89 10.73 0.20
N THR A 131 -0.19 11.13 0.88
CA THR A 131 -0.19 11.87 2.16
C THR A 131 -0.22 10.98 3.41
N LEU A 132 -0.92 9.84 3.34
CA LEU A 132 -0.91 8.74 4.31
C LEU A 132 -0.34 7.49 3.63
N GLY A 133 0.90 7.11 3.95
CA GLY A 133 1.60 6.04 3.25
C GLY A 133 1.62 4.75 4.06
N ILE A 134 1.20 3.63 3.46
CA ILE A 134 1.36 2.31 4.09
C ILE A 134 2.19 1.41 3.17
N PRO A 135 3.53 1.60 3.10
CA PRO A 135 4.39 0.71 2.34
C PRO A 135 4.36 -0.69 2.97
N ILE A 136 3.78 -1.63 2.24
CA ILE A 136 3.78 -3.04 2.60
C ILE A 136 4.87 -3.70 1.77
N VAL A 137 5.92 -4.16 2.44
CA VAL A 137 7.00 -4.91 1.79
C VAL A 137 7.59 -4.11 0.62
N GLY A 138 7.86 -2.84 0.89
CA GLY A 138 8.42 -1.87 -0.05
C GLY A 138 9.83 -1.43 0.35
N SER A 139 10.57 -0.88 -0.60
CA SER A 139 11.86 -0.24 -0.34
C SER A 139 11.83 1.22 -0.80
N PRO A 140 12.38 2.15 -0.01
CA PRO A 140 12.56 3.54 -0.39
C PRO A 140 13.81 3.78 -1.25
N ASP A 141 14.65 2.75 -1.46
CA ASP A 141 15.95 2.81 -2.14
C ASP A 141 16.04 1.66 -3.16
N MET A 142 15.54 1.92 -4.36
CA MET A 142 15.53 0.92 -5.43
C MET A 142 16.94 0.55 -5.84
N ARG A 143 17.88 1.50 -5.79
CA ARG A 143 19.28 1.24 -6.13
C ARG A 143 19.90 0.22 -5.17
N THR A 144 19.80 0.43 -3.86
CA THR A 144 20.34 -0.49 -2.85
C THR A 144 19.67 -1.85 -2.95
N LEU A 145 18.34 -1.88 -3.02
CA LEU A 145 17.56 -3.12 -3.14
C LEU A 145 17.98 -3.94 -4.37
N LEU A 146 17.99 -3.31 -5.55
CA LEU A 146 18.26 -4.00 -6.81
C LEU A 146 19.74 -4.37 -6.95
N THR A 147 20.65 -3.59 -6.38
CA THR A 147 22.07 -3.95 -6.30
C THR A 147 22.28 -5.21 -5.46
N ALA A 148 21.64 -5.30 -4.29
CA ALA A 148 21.73 -6.49 -3.44
C ALA A 148 21.21 -7.75 -4.17
N ARG A 149 20.09 -7.61 -4.90
CA ARG A 149 19.49 -8.71 -5.67
C ARG A 149 20.29 -9.10 -6.91
N ALA A 150 20.92 -8.14 -7.59
CA ALA A 150 21.80 -8.43 -8.72
C ALA A 150 23.04 -9.21 -8.26
N LYS A 151 23.64 -8.82 -7.12
CA LYS A 151 24.77 -9.54 -6.51
C LYS A 151 24.41 -10.99 -6.14
N SER A 152 23.19 -11.26 -5.66
CA SER A 152 22.79 -12.63 -5.30
C SER A 152 22.66 -13.58 -6.50
N ILE A 153 22.68 -13.05 -7.73
CA ILE A 153 22.68 -13.83 -8.97
C ILE A 153 23.93 -13.58 -9.84
N ASP A 154 24.97 -12.97 -9.28
CA ASP A 154 26.23 -12.62 -9.95
C ASP A 154 26.04 -11.74 -11.20
N LEU A 155 25.13 -10.76 -11.12
CA LEU A 155 24.85 -9.83 -12.20
C LEU A 155 25.63 -8.51 -12.03
N ALA A 156 26.33 -8.08 -13.08
CA ALA A 156 27.09 -6.84 -13.10
C ALA A 156 26.17 -5.60 -12.95
N ILE A 157 26.63 -4.62 -12.17
CA ILE A 157 25.91 -3.36 -11.89
C ILE A 157 26.34 -2.29 -12.90
N GLU A 158 26.13 -2.59 -14.18
CA GLU A 158 26.46 -1.70 -15.29
C GLU A 158 25.49 -1.91 -16.46
N ALA A 159 25.67 -1.14 -17.54
CA ALA A 159 24.86 -1.31 -18.74
C ALA A 159 25.05 -2.71 -19.34
N PRO A 160 23.97 -3.35 -19.87
CA PRO A 160 22.64 -2.81 -20.09
C PRO A 160 21.68 -2.92 -18.89
N HIS A 161 22.05 -3.64 -17.82
CA HIS A 161 21.16 -3.96 -16.70
C HIS A 161 20.94 -2.79 -15.73
N PHE A 162 21.97 -1.95 -15.57
CA PHE A 162 21.98 -0.72 -14.79
C PHE A 162 22.53 0.42 -15.65
N PRO A 163 21.78 0.91 -16.64
CA PRO A 163 22.24 2.01 -17.47
C PRO A 163 22.39 3.28 -16.60
N SER A 164 23.39 4.12 -16.92
CA SER A 164 23.69 5.33 -16.14
C SER A 164 22.48 6.25 -15.95
N ARG A 165 21.62 6.38 -16.97
CA ARG A 165 20.37 7.15 -16.89
C ARG A 165 19.38 6.60 -15.87
N LEU A 166 19.35 5.29 -15.64
CA LEU A 166 18.51 4.70 -14.60
C LEU A 166 19.05 5.04 -13.21
N LEU A 167 20.38 4.99 -13.04
CA LEU A 167 21.03 5.41 -11.78
C LEU A 167 20.75 6.89 -11.48
N GLU A 168 20.84 7.76 -12.48
CA GLU A 168 20.46 9.17 -12.37
C GLU A 168 18.97 9.35 -12.02
N LEU A 169 18.10 8.48 -12.57
CA LEU A 169 16.67 8.53 -12.31
C LEU A 169 16.33 8.16 -10.87
N TRP A 170 16.91 7.08 -10.33
CA TRP A 170 16.76 6.71 -8.93
C TRP A 170 17.32 7.79 -8.01
N GLN A 171 18.49 8.33 -8.32
CA GLN A 171 19.09 9.44 -7.57
C GLN A 171 18.15 10.65 -7.43
N ARG A 172 17.26 10.85 -8.42
CA ARG A 172 16.30 11.94 -8.46
C ARG A 172 14.92 11.58 -7.88
N LEU A 173 14.46 10.34 -8.04
CA LEU A 173 13.07 9.95 -7.77
C LEU A 173 12.88 9.08 -6.53
N ASP A 174 13.91 8.37 -6.10
CA ASP A 174 13.77 7.44 -4.98
C ASP A 174 13.49 8.21 -3.67
N PRO A 175 12.58 7.69 -2.83
CA PRO A 175 12.24 8.31 -1.54
C PRO A 175 13.46 8.67 -0.69
N VAL A 176 14.50 7.84 -0.64
CA VAL A 176 15.73 8.18 0.13
C VAL A 176 16.40 9.49 -0.28
N HIS A 177 16.13 10.00 -1.48
CA HIS A 177 16.67 11.24 -2.01
C HIS A 177 15.67 12.39 -2.05
N ALA A 178 14.38 12.14 -1.77
CA ALA A 178 13.36 13.17 -1.79
C ALA A 178 13.62 14.22 -0.69
N PRO A 179 13.39 15.52 -0.95
CA PRO A 179 13.62 16.58 0.03
C PRO A 179 12.77 16.36 1.30
N SER A 180 13.24 16.78 2.47
CA SER A 180 12.57 16.47 3.75
C SER A 180 11.13 16.99 3.83
N GLU A 181 10.87 18.13 3.17
CA GLU A 181 9.56 18.75 3.00
C GLU A 181 8.56 17.82 2.30
N ALA A 182 9.08 16.87 1.50
CA ALA A 182 8.25 15.84 0.88
C ALA A 182 7.69 14.85 1.91
N TYR A 183 8.10 14.87 3.18
CA TYR A 183 7.62 14.00 4.26
C TYR A 183 6.90 14.74 5.38
N GLU A 184 6.98 16.07 5.42
CA GLU A 184 6.44 16.87 6.51
C GLU A 184 4.95 16.56 6.76
N ARG A 185 4.58 16.37 8.02
CA ARG A 185 3.23 16.03 8.50
C ARG A 185 2.66 14.71 7.97
N LYS A 186 3.45 13.88 7.29
CA LYS A 186 2.97 12.57 6.84
C LYS A 186 2.89 11.62 8.01
N ARG A 187 1.86 10.77 7.94
CA ARG A 187 1.69 9.61 8.80
C ARG A 187 1.99 8.38 7.95
N ILE A 188 2.93 7.57 8.41
CA ILE A 188 3.46 6.46 7.62
C ILE A 188 3.46 5.18 8.46
N LEU A 189 2.93 4.08 7.90
CA LEU A 189 3.03 2.75 8.49
C LEU A 189 3.83 1.83 7.56
N ILE A 190 4.99 1.38 8.00
CA ILE A 190 5.84 0.45 7.27
C ILE A 190 5.62 -0.96 7.82
N LEU A 191 5.23 -1.88 6.95
CA LEU A 191 4.99 -3.29 7.28
C LEU A 191 5.95 -4.17 6.48
N SER A 192 6.64 -5.09 7.14
CA SER A 192 7.57 -6.02 6.47
C SER A 192 7.63 -7.37 7.16
N GLY A 193 7.99 -8.42 6.42
CA GLY A 193 8.33 -9.73 6.99
C GLY A 193 9.82 -9.80 7.34
N ALA A 194 10.17 -10.36 8.51
CA ALA A 194 11.55 -10.51 8.93
C ALA A 194 12.37 -11.42 8.00
N ASP A 195 11.72 -12.44 7.43
CA ASP A 195 12.33 -13.46 6.56
C ASP A 195 12.11 -13.14 5.07
N ASP A 196 11.72 -11.91 4.74
CA ASP A 196 11.55 -11.51 3.36
C ASP A 196 12.90 -11.49 2.63
N GLU A 197 13.06 -12.32 1.61
CA GLU A 197 14.26 -12.41 0.78
C GLU A 197 14.23 -11.48 -0.45
N LEU A 198 13.06 -10.95 -0.81
CA LEU A 198 12.84 -10.13 -2.01
C LEU A 198 12.94 -8.64 -1.72
N VAL A 199 12.35 -8.16 -0.62
CA VAL A 199 12.30 -6.75 -0.22
C VAL A 199 12.49 -6.66 1.30
N ASN A 200 13.61 -7.21 1.77
CA ASN A 200 13.94 -7.24 3.19
C ASN A 200 14.01 -5.83 3.79
N TYR A 201 13.46 -5.65 4.98
CA TYR A 201 13.45 -4.36 5.69
C TYR A 201 14.85 -3.75 5.89
N VAL A 202 15.83 -4.58 6.26
CA VAL A 202 17.21 -4.15 6.51
C VAL A 202 18.00 -4.10 5.21
N LYS A 203 18.09 -5.24 4.49
CA LYS A 203 18.92 -5.32 3.26
C LYS A 203 18.40 -4.43 2.13
N GLY A 204 17.11 -4.08 2.15
CA GLY A 204 16.48 -3.16 1.22
C GLY A 204 16.63 -1.68 1.56
N GLY A 205 17.38 -1.33 2.61
CA GLY A 205 17.68 0.06 3.00
C GLY A 205 16.55 0.79 3.75
N THR A 206 15.43 0.12 4.04
CA THR A 206 14.30 0.75 4.72
C THR A 206 14.63 1.11 6.17
N GLU A 207 15.35 0.23 6.88
CA GLU A 207 15.78 0.49 8.26
C GLU A 207 16.64 1.75 8.39
N ASP A 208 17.70 1.85 7.58
CA ASP A 208 18.61 2.98 7.59
C ASP A 208 17.89 4.27 7.21
N PHE A 209 17.04 4.25 6.19
CA PHE A 209 16.23 5.40 5.81
C PHE A 209 15.31 5.89 6.93
N VAL A 210 14.66 4.96 7.64
CA VAL A 210 13.80 5.30 8.78
C VAL A 210 14.61 5.94 9.90
N ALA A 211 15.70 5.28 10.31
CA ALA A 211 16.51 5.68 11.44
C ALA A 211 17.23 7.02 11.23
N THR A 212 17.78 7.23 10.04
CA THR A 212 18.62 8.40 9.76
C THR A 212 17.86 9.61 9.26
N ARG A 213 16.70 9.41 8.61
CA ARG A 213 16.02 10.48 7.86
C ARG A 213 14.53 10.57 8.15
N LEU A 214 13.76 9.51 7.88
CA LEU A 214 12.30 9.61 7.80
C LEU A 214 11.66 10.07 9.10
N ASN A 215 12.12 9.54 10.24
CA ASN A 215 11.62 9.92 11.57
C ASN A 215 11.76 11.43 11.84
N ASN A 216 12.85 12.03 11.39
CA ASN A 216 13.07 13.48 11.54
C ASN A 216 12.26 14.27 10.51
N ALA A 217 12.15 13.75 9.28
CA ALA A 217 11.55 14.47 8.15
C ALA A 217 10.02 14.63 8.29
N VAL A 218 9.33 13.73 8.99
CA VAL A 218 7.87 13.86 9.20
C VAL A 218 7.48 15.01 10.12
N GLY A 219 8.40 15.51 10.95
CA GLY A 219 8.15 16.61 11.87
C GLY A 219 7.20 16.27 13.01
N GLN A 220 6.80 17.28 13.80
CA GLN A 220 6.01 17.09 15.03
C GLN A 220 4.57 16.63 14.79
N ASP A 221 3.97 17.02 13.66
CA ASP A 221 2.58 16.68 13.31
C ASP A 221 2.46 15.36 12.50
N GLY A 222 3.60 14.72 12.21
CA GLY A 222 3.69 13.46 11.47
C GLY A 222 4.17 12.31 12.36
N CYS A 223 4.10 11.10 11.83
CA CYS A 223 4.54 9.89 12.54
C CYS A 223 5.03 8.81 11.57
N VAL A 224 5.91 7.95 12.08
CA VAL A 224 6.37 6.75 11.38
C VAL A 224 6.22 5.56 12.32
N HIS A 225 5.34 4.64 11.95
CA HIS A 225 5.18 3.36 12.63
C HIS A 225 5.87 2.30 11.79
N VAL A 226 6.71 1.48 12.41
CA VAL A 226 7.36 0.35 11.74
C VAL A 226 6.98 -0.93 12.46
N TRP A 227 6.57 -1.94 11.70
CA TRP A 227 6.41 -3.28 12.22
C TRP A 227 6.97 -4.33 11.28
N VAL A 228 8.02 -5.01 11.75
CA VAL A 228 8.65 -6.16 11.09
C VAL A 228 8.14 -7.43 11.76
N GLN A 229 7.35 -8.22 11.04
CA GLN A 229 6.74 -9.44 11.57
C GLN A 229 7.73 -10.60 11.52
N GLU A 230 8.02 -11.20 12.68
CA GLU A 230 8.84 -12.42 12.79
C GLU A 230 8.22 -13.61 12.04
N ASN A 231 9.06 -14.56 11.62
CA ASN A 231 8.65 -15.82 10.98
C ASN A 231 7.74 -15.59 9.74
N THR A 232 8.00 -14.52 9.00
CA THR A 232 7.13 -14.05 7.91
C THR A 232 7.99 -13.57 6.74
N GLY A 233 7.76 -14.13 5.55
CA GLY A 233 8.43 -13.73 4.31
C GLY A 233 7.70 -12.63 3.55
N HIS A 234 7.78 -12.68 2.21
CA HIS A 234 7.20 -11.69 1.30
C HIS A 234 5.67 -11.81 1.17
N THR A 235 4.93 -11.27 2.14
CA THR A 235 3.47 -11.35 2.17
C THR A 235 2.81 -10.18 2.90
N TYR A 236 1.52 -10.01 2.68
CA TYR A 236 0.66 -9.13 3.49
C TYR A 236 -0.26 -10.00 4.36
N SER A 237 0.14 -10.21 5.61
CA SER A 237 -0.51 -11.16 6.52
C SER A 237 -1.79 -10.60 7.17
N GLU A 238 -2.60 -11.46 7.77
CA GLU A 238 -3.76 -11.05 8.58
C GLU A 238 -3.42 -10.10 9.72
N ARG A 239 -2.26 -10.29 10.35
CA ARG A 239 -1.79 -9.42 11.42
C ARG A 239 -1.43 -8.04 10.88
N MET A 240 -0.83 -7.99 9.70
CA MET A 240 -0.52 -6.74 9.00
C MET A 240 -1.80 -6.00 8.57
N ILE A 241 -2.85 -6.72 8.16
CA ILE A 241 -4.18 -6.12 7.91
C ILE A 241 -4.73 -5.50 9.19
N GLY A 242 -4.68 -6.22 10.31
CA GLY A 242 -5.12 -5.70 11.61
C GLY A 242 -4.37 -4.43 12.03
N ARG A 243 -3.04 -4.41 11.86
CA ARG A 243 -2.21 -3.22 12.11
C ARG A 243 -2.56 -2.04 11.20
N THR A 244 -2.90 -2.32 9.94
CA THR A 244 -3.37 -1.28 9.01
C THR A 244 -4.69 -0.68 9.45
N CYS A 245 -5.65 -1.52 9.87
CA CYS A 245 -6.92 -1.04 10.43
C CYS A 245 -6.72 -0.18 11.69
N GLN A 246 -5.85 -0.63 12.60
CA GLN A 246 -5.50 0.11 13.82
C GLN A 246 -4.92 1.50 13.47
N PHE A 247 -3.95 1.53 12.56
CA PHE A 247 -3.33 2.78 12.12
C PHE A 247 -4.30 3.73 11.42
N LEU A 248 -5.26 3.23 10.64
CA LEU A 248 -6.33 4.08 10.08
C LEU A 248 -7.17 4.74 11.17
N VAL A 249 -7.47 4.03 12.26
CA VAL A 249 -8.26 4.53 13.39
C VAL A 249 -7.48 5.58 14.18
N GLU A 250 -6.28 5.23 14.62
CA GLU A 250 -5.46 6.07 15.51
C GLU A 250 -4.89 7.27 14.76
N GLU A 251 -4.23 7.02 13.63
CA GLU A 251 -3.42 8.02 12.93
C GLU A 251 -4.18 8.64 11.76
N GLY A 252 -5.02 7.87 11.06
CA GLY A 252 -5.83 8.36 9.95
C GLY A 252 -7.01 9.23 10.42
N TRP A 253 -7.74 8.77 11.44
CA TRP A 253 -8.94 9.44 11.95
C TRP A 253 -8.79 10.09 13.31
N GLY A 254 -7.63 9.96 13.98
CA GLY A 254 -7.36 10.62 15.26
C GLY A 254 -8.22 10.09 16.41
N LEU A 255 -8.68 8.83 16.35
CA LEU A 255 -9.55 8.24 17.35
C LEU A 255 -8.72 7.42 18.35
N SER A 256 -8.88 7.69 19.66
CA SER A 256 -8.35 6.81 20.71
C SER A 256 -9.14 5.50 20.78
N GLU A 257 -8.51 4.39 21.18
CA GLU A 257 -9.16 3.06 21.31
C GLU A 257 -10.52 3.11 22.04
N ALA A 258 -10.67 3.96 23.08
CA ALA A 258 -11.91 4.11 23.85
C ALA A 258 -13.13 4.63 23.04
N ALA A 259 -12.91 5.36 21.94
CA ALA A 259 -14.01 5.87 21.10
C ALA A 259 -14.60 4.77 20.21
N ALA A 260 -13.81 3.74 19.88
CA ALA A 260 -14.16 2.67 18.94
C ALA A 260 -15.07 1.58 19.54
N GLU A 261 -15.23 1.55 20.87
CA GLU A 261 -16.14 0.64 21.60
C GLU A 261 -17.52 1.28 21.87
N SER A 262 -17.61 2.61 21.88
CA SER A 262 -18.83 3.35 22.25
C SER A 262 -19.94 3.37 21.19
N SER A 263 -19.65 2.97 19.94
CA SER A 263 -20.63 2.91 18.85
C SER A 263 -21.50 1.64 18.85
N ASP A 264 -21.15 0.63 19.65
CA ASP A 264 -21.92 -0.64 19.75
C ASP A 264 -23.12 -0.52 20.70
N SER A 265 -23.14 0.46 21.60
CA SER A 265 -24.23 0.62 22.58
C SER A 265 -25.50 1.26 22.02
N SER A 266 -25.48 1.89 20.84
CA SER A 266 -26.66 2.57 20.28
C SER A 266 -27.61 1.66 19.49
N VAL A 267 -27.29 0.37 19.32
CA VAL A 267 -28.12 -0.57 18.52
C VAL A 267 -28.98 -1.50 19.40
N ARG A 268 -28.79 -1.55 20.72
CA ARG A 268 -29.55 -2.45 21.63
C ARG A 268 -30.61 -1.77 22.51
N GLY A 269 -31.20 -0.67 22.04
CA GLY A 269 -32.12 0.15 22.84
C GLY A 269 -33.50 0.38 22.26
N LYS A 270 -34.19 -0.64 21.72
CA LYS A 270 -35.66 -0.59 21.57
C LYS A 270 -36.25 -1.95 21.95
N SER A 271 -36.41 -2.14 23.26
CA SER A 271 -37.33 -3.14 23.79
C SER A 271 -38.76 -2.68 23.52
N LEU A 272 -39.55 -3.57 22.96
CA LEU A 272 -40.99 -3.44 22.79
C LEU A 272 -41.65 -3.35 24.18
N THR A 273 -42.48 -2.35 24.36
CA THR A 273 -43.69 -2.40 25.20
C THR A 273 -44.84 -1.94 24.34
#